data_AF-A0A6V8PTA8-F1
#
_entry.id   AF-A0A6V8PTA8-F1
#
_cell.length_a   1.000
_cell.length_b   1.000
_cell.length_c   1.000
_cell.angle_alpha   90.00
_cell.angle_beta   90.00
_cell.angle_gamma   90.00
#
_symmetry.space_group_name_H-M   'P 1'
#
loop_
_entity.id
_entity.type
_entity.pdbx_description
1 polymer ?
#
loop_
_entity_poly.entity_id
_entity_poly.type
_entity_poly.pdbx_seq_one_letter_code
_entity_poly.pdbx_strand_id
1 'polypeptide(L)' 'MLKVFGTLNEAQARWFVAREAMIIGHGGIKKMCELTGLSKPTIIKGIKELKAKEKFD' A
#
# COMPACT_ATOMS: atom_id res chain seq x y z
N MET A 1 -0.02 -13.51 6.73
CA MET A 1 -0.41 -12.09 6.88
C MET A 1 0.59 -11.40 7.79
N LEU A 2 1.00 -10.17 7.48
CA LEU A 2 1.99 -9.43 8.29
C LEU A 2 1.39 -9.07 9.66
N LYS A 3 2.11 -9.37 10.75
CA LYS A 3 1.64 -9.09 12.13
C LYS A 3 1.27 -7.61 12.34
N VAL A 4 1.97 -6.70 11.66
CA VAL A 4 1.71 -5.26 11.72
C VAL A 4 0.28 -4.90 11.27
N PHE A 5 -0.38 -5.68 10.41
CA PHE A 5 -1.73 -5.33 9.96
C PHE A 5 -2.78 -5.47 11.07
N GLY A 6 -2.51 -6.30 12.08
CA GLY A 6 -3.40 -6.40 13.25
C GLY A 6 -3.44 -5.14 14.10
N THR A 7 -2.48 -4.22 13.92
CA THR A 7 -2.41 -2.95 14.68
C THR A 7 -2.82 -1.74 13.84
N LEU A 8 -3.16 -1.93 12.56
CA LEU A 8 -3.47 -0.84 11.63
C LEU A 8 -4.96 -0.82 11.30
N ASN A 9 -5.52 0.37 11.17
CA ASN A 9 -6.80 0.53 10.51
C ASN A 9 -6.66 0.32 8.98
N GLU A 10 -7.79 0.25 8.28
CA GLU A 10 -7.80 -0.05 6.84
C GLU A 10 -7.01 0.99 6.01
N ALA A 11 -7.09 2.27 6.38
CA ALA A 11 -6.38 3.34 5.68
C ALA A 11 -4.86 3.22 5.89
N GLN A 12 -4.43 3.00 7.13
CA GLN A 12 -3.02 2.80 7.48
C GLN A 12 -2.42 1.57 6.80
N ALA A 13 -3.15 0.43 6.81
CA ALA A 13 -2.72 -0.78 6.13
C ALA A 13 -2.56 -0.52 4.62
N ARG A 14 -3.54 0.13 4.00
CA ARG A 14 -3.49 0.49 2.58
C ARG A 14 -2.31 1.41 2.25
N TRP A 15 -2.04 2.43 3.06
CA TRP A 15 -0.89 3.33 2.85
C TRP A 15 0.44 2.62 3.03
N PHE A 16 0.57 1.77 4.06
CA PHE A 16 1.77 0.96 4.25
C PHE A 16 2.04 0.11 2.99
N VAL A 17 1.04 -0.64 2.53
CA VAL A 17 1.19 -1.51 1.34
C VAL A 17 1.52 -0.71 0.08
N ALA A 18 0.88 0.44 -0.10
CA ALA A 18 1.14 1.33 -1.21
C ALA A 18 2.57 1.89 -1.18
N ARG A 19 3.06 2.30 -0.02
CA ARG A 19 4.43 2.81 0.17
C ARG A 19 5.46 1.72 -0.16
N GLU A 20 5.28 0.52 0.37
CA GLU A 20 6.17 -0.62 0.07
C GLU A 20 6.16 -0.97 -1.42
N ALA A 21 4.97 -0.99 -2.06
CA ALA A 21 4.86 -1.22 -3.49
C ALA A 21 5.59 -0.15 -4.32
N MET A 22 5.58 1.11 -3.90
CA MET A 22 6.32 2.20 -4.55
C MET A 22 7.84 2.05 -4.37
N ILE A 23 8.30 1.66 -3.19
CA ILE A 23 9.72 1.42 -2.89
C ILE A 23 10.28 0.27 -3.74
N ILE A 24 9.52 -0.82 -3.90
CA ILE A 24 9.91 -1.95 -4.76
C ILE A 24 9.98 -1.54 -6.24
N GLY A 25 9.15 -0.60 -6.68
CA GLY A 25 9.11 -0.14 -8.07
C GLY A 25 8.44 -1.16 -9.00
N HIS A 26 9.12 -1.56 -10.09
CA HIS A 26 8.53 -2.47 -11.07
C HIS A 26 8.15 -3.81 -10.43
N GLY A 27 6.90 -4.24 -10.61
CA GLY A 27 6.39 -5.45 -9.98
C GLY A 27 5.96 -5.32 -8.52
N GLY A 28 6.19 -4.18 -7.86
CA GLY A 28 5.86 -3.96 -6.45
C GLY A 28 4.39 -4.20 -6.11
N ILE A 29 3.46 -3.74 -6.96
CA ILE A 29 2.02 -3.98 -6.77
C ILE A 29 1.70 -5.48 -6.79
N LYS A 30 2.27 -6.24 -7.75
CA LYS A 30 2.05 -7.68 -7.84
C LYS A 30 2.58 -8.39 -6.59
N LYS A 31 3.81 -8.07 -6.20
CA LYS A 31 4.46 -8.65 -5.01
C LYS A 31 3.65 -8.39 -3.74
N MET A 32 3.13 -7.16 -3.59
CA MET A 32 2.33 -6.79 -2.42
C MET A 32 0.95 -7.44 -2.42
N CYS A 33 0.31 -7.65 -3.58
CA CYS A 33 -0.90 -8.46 -3.65
C CYS A 33 -0.66 -9.89 -3.12
N GLU A 34 0.41 -10.54 -3.58
CA GLU A 34 0.77 -11.90 -3.15
C GLU A 34 1.08 -11.97 -1.65
N LEU A 35 1.80 -10.98 -1.11
CA LEU A 35 2.22 -10.96 0.29
C LEU A 35 1.08 -10.66 1.27
N THR A 36 0.15 -9.80 0.87
CA THR A 36 -0.84 -9.21 1.78
C THR A 36 -2.26 -9.69 1.55
N GLY A 37 -2.55 -10.27 0.39
CA GLY A 37 -3.89 -10.63 -0.05
C GLY A 37 -4.74 -9.42 -0.49
N LEU A 38 -4.20 -8.20 -0.44
CA LEU A 38 -4.92 -7.01 -0.88
C LEU A 38 -5.05 -6.98 -2.40
N SER A 39 -6.20 -6.49 -2.86
CA SER A 39 -6.46 -6.34 -4.29
C SER A 39 -5.57 -5.26 -4.92
N LYS A 40 -5.26 -5.40 -6.21
CA LYS A 40 -4.52 -4.35 -6.97
C LYS A 40 -5.21 -2.98 -6.87
N PRO A 41 -6.55 -2.86 -7.03
CA PRO A 41 -7.24 -1.58 -6.84
C PRO A 41 -7.00 -0.93 -5.47
N THR A 42 -6.97 -1.72 -4.38
CA THR A 42 -6.71 -1.23 -3.03
C THR A 42 -5.32 -0.58 -2.93
N ILE A 43 -4.31 -1.24 -3.48
CA ILE A 43 -2.92 -0.73 -3.48
C ILE A 43 -2.80 0.53 -4.35
N ILE A 44 -3.40 0.51 -5.55
CA ILE A 44 -3.42 1.67 -6.45
C ILE A 44 -4.10 2.88 -5.79
N LYS A 45 -5.20 2.66 -5.08
CA LYS A 45 -5.89 3.71 -4.30
C LYS A 45 -4.94 4.31 -3.26
N GLY A 46 -4.23 3.48 -2.49
CA GLY A 46 -3.24 3.95 -1.53
C GLY A 46 -2.13 4.78 -2.17
N ILE A 47 -1.61 4.38 -3.34
CA ILE A 47 -0.59 5.13 -4.07
C ILE A 47 -1.12 6.52 -4.47
N LYS A 48 -2.37 6.60 -4.94
CA LYS A 48 -3.00 7.88 -5.30
C LYS A 48 -3.19 8.76 -4.07
N GLU A 49 -3.63 8.20 -2.94
CA GLU A 49 -3.81 8.92 -1.68
C GLU A 49 -2.47 9.49 -1.16
N LEU A 50 -1.39 8.68 -1.20
CA LEU A 50 -0.05 9.13 -0.78
C LEU A 50 0.51 10.24 -1.68
N LYS A 51 0.42 10.09 -3.01
CA LYS A 51 0.86 11.12 -3.96
C LYS A 51 0.04 12.40 -3.87
N ALA A 52 -1.22 12.30 -3.47
CA ALA A 52 -2.06 13.47 -3.23
C ALA A 52 -1.60 14.22 -1.97
N LYS A 53 -1.24 13.50 -0.89
CA LYS A 53 -0.72 14.10 0.33
C LYS A 53 0.66 14.75 0.16
N GLU A 54 1.57 14.11 -0.57
CA GLU A 54 2.91 14.68 -0.89
C GLU A 54 2.85 16.03 -1.63
N LYS A 55 1.69 16.42 -2.20
CA LYS A 55 1.53 17.73 -2.85
C LYS A 55 1.18 18.87 -1.88
N PHE A 56 0.87 18.55 -0.62
CA PHE A 56 0.39 19.52 0.37
C PHE A 56 1.27 19.59 1.63
N ASP A 57 2.36 18.82 1.67
CA ASP A 57 3.43 18.86 2.69
C ASP A 57 4.67 19.54 2.10
#